data_AF-A0A355DIR2-F1
#
_entry.id   AF-A0A355DIR2-F1
#
_cell.length_a   1.000
_cell.length_b   1.000
_cell.length_c   1.000
_cell.angle_alpha   90.00
_cell.angle_beta   90.00
_cell.angle_gamma   90.00
#
_symmetry.space_group_name_H-M   'P 1'
#
loop_
_entity.id
_entity.type
_entity.pdbx_description
1 polymer ?
#
loop_
_entity_poly.entity_id
_entity_poly.type
_entity_poly.pdbx_seq_one_letter_code
_entity_poly.pdbx_strand_id
1 'polypeptide(L)'
;MTPHTKTHQLDTNLTLQTPSQTSLTIHTQTLSLTQQNDTLIESRLTFQITPELYHKIDTQALFNLKPELRGNLTSGEFLPSPNIEITASLKPDLLPHLTPHLEDVPTYLKNLSQEQPNHPLLSTENWLALQVKQQETGYRTFWDYLTPSAMTADTINSEKINDAIFNFFKDWTDANLSTMGTEVISQALEEVAKGFEEWVDTNLSSVTEETISPIIDEMVKAFEQLADASQIQDIQKDDSIPHLFDTVVKFFTKDDWSFTKLKGEPILRMAFQGNKGNWTCYAKTRVEQSQFVFYSICPIKVPKPKRRMLGEFIARANYGMIIGNFELDFVDGEIRYKTSIDVEGSALTFSLIQRLVYTNVTMMDEYLPGITSVINGDVSPEDAIALIESKTE
;
A
#
# COMPACT_ATOMS: atom_id res chain seq x y z
N MET A 1 15.98 11.15 37.96
CA MET A 1 16.14 9.81 38.57
C MET A 1 15.90 8.77 37.49
N THR A 2 16.64 7.67 37.53
CA THR A 2 16.57 6.59 36.53
C THR A 2 15.31 5.73 36.73
N PRO A 3 14.58 5.38 35.66
CA PRO A 3 13.44 4.48 35.74
C PRO A 3 13.86 3.10 36.26
N HIS A 4 12.99 2.44 37.04
CA HIS A 4 13.21 1.11 37.58
C HIS A 4 12.13 0.15 37.06
N THR A 5 12.55 -1.01 36.54
CA THR A 5 11.66 -2.03 35.98
C THR A 5 11.63 -3.25 36.86
N LYS A 6 10.42 -3.71 37.21
CA LYS A 6 10.18 -4.96 37.93
C LYS A 6 9.40 -5.92 37.03
N THR A 7 9.92 -7.14 36.85
CA THR A 7 9.28 -8.18 36.03
C THR A 7 8.66 -9.26 36.91
N HIS A 8 7.40 -9.56 36.65
CA HIS A 8 6.62 -10.61 37.29
C HIS A 8 6.41 -11.78 36.31
N GLN A 9 6.54 -13.01 36.80
CA GLN A 9 6.16 -14.21 36.03
C GLN A 9 4.66 -14.43 36.21
N LEU A 10 3.93 -14.59 35.10
CA LEU A 10 2.49 -14.83 35.11
C LEU A 10 2.15 -16.29 34.83
N ASP A 11 2.77 -16.93 33.83
CA ASP A 11 2.55 -18.33 33.39
C ASP A 11 1.07 -18.79 33.46
N THR A 12 0.15 -17.90 33.08
CA THR A 12 -1.30 -18.13 33.21
C THR A 12 -2.03 -17.76 31.93
N ASN A 13 -3.20 -18.35 31.74
CA ASN A 13 -4.07 -17.97 30.64
C ASN A 13 -4.87 -16.72 31.00
N LEU A 14 -4.79 -15.70 30.14
CA LEU A 14 -5.57 -14.49 30.26
C LEU A 14 -6.58 -14.45 29.11
N THR A 15 -7.84 -14.15 29.42
CA THR A 15 -8.88 -14.01 28.39
C THR A 15 -9.19 -12.54 28.17
N LEU A 16 -8.97 -12.06 26.95
CA LEU A 16 -9.24 -10.70 26.51
C LEU A 16 -10.48 -10.65 25.61
N GLN A 17 -11.12 -9.49 25.55
CA GLN A 17 -12.21 -9.18 24.63
C GLN A 17 -11.67 -8.49 23.37
N THR A 18 -12.18 -8.91 22.22
CA THR A 18 -11.97 -8.22 20.94
C THR A 18 -13.01 -7.12 20.74
N PRO A 19 -12.79 -6.16 19.81
CA PRO A 19 -13.79 -5.15 19.47
C PRO A 19 -15.15 -5.73 19.02
N SER A 20 -15.13 -6.94 18.45
CA SER A 20 -16.33 -7.72 18.09
C SER A 20 -16.99 -8.47 19.25
N GLN A 21 -16.57 -8.21 20.50
CA GLN A 21 -17.05 -8.88 21.73
C GLN A 21 -16.84 -10.39 21.73
N THR A 22 -15.76 -10.86 21.09
CA THR A 22 -15.35 -12.26 21.16
C THR A 22 -14.20 -12.43 22.14
N SER A 23 -14.19 -13.54 22.88
CA SER A 23 -13.09 -13.86 23.77
C SER A 23 -11.86 -14.37 23.00
N LEU A 24 -10.69 -13.90 23.42
CA LEU A 24 -9.37 -14.30 22.94
C LEU A 24 -8.52 -14.73 24.13
N THR A 25 -8.20 -16.02 24.23
CA THR A 25 -7.35 -16.53 25.32
C THR A 25 -5.90 -16.59 24.87
N ILE A 26 -5.01 -15.96 25.63
CA ILE A 26 -3.56 -15.94 25.41
C ILE A 26 -2.84 -16.60 26.59
N HIS A 27 -1.65 -17.15 26.35
CA HIS A 27 -0.81 -17.68 27.41
C HIS A 27 0.23 -16.63 27.82
N THR A 28 0.02 -15.99 28.97
CA THR A 28 0.91 -14.94 29.47
C THR A 28 2.18 -15.54 30.07
N GLN A 29 3.32 -14.93 29.78
CA GLN A 29 4.62 -15.32 30.33
C GLN A 29 5.05 -14.33 31.41
N THR A 30 5.23 -13.06 31.02
CA THR A 30 5.75 -12.02 31.92
C THR A 30 4.96 -10.73 31.86
N LEU A 31 4.94 -10.03 32.98
CA LEU A 31 4.48 -8.64 33.09
C LEU A 31 5.60 -7.79 33.67
N SER A 32 6.10 -6.83 32.89
CA SER A 32 7.13 -5.88 33.32
C SER A 32 6.50 -4.52 33.60
N LEU A 33 6.75 -3.98 34.78
CA LEU A 33 6.22 -2.70 35.23
C LEU A 33 7.39 -1.75 35.45
N THR A 34 7.37 -0.59 34.79
CA THR A 34 8.42 0.42 34.91
C THR A 34 7.89 1.63 35.65
N GLN A 35 8.61 2.03 36.69
CA GLN A 35 8.26 3.16 37.55
C GLN A 35 9.34 4.24 37.51
N GLN A 36 8.91 5.48 37.58
CA GLN A 36 9.77 6.65 37.76
C GLN A 36 9.14 7.59 38.78
N ASN A 37 9.88 7.96 39.83
CA ASN A 37 9.39 8.79 40.93
C ASN A 37 8.07 8.24 41.54
N ASP A 38 8.04 6.93 41.84
CA ASP A 38 6.88 6.21 42.39
C ASP A 38 5.61 6.22 41.52
N THR A 39 5.74 6.68 40.28
CA THR A 39 4.65 6.69 39.29
C THR A 39 4.88 5.57 38.28
N LEU A 40 3.86 4.77 38.02
CA LEU A 40 3.88 3.76 36.95
C LEU A 40 3.85 4.47 35.60
N ILE A 41 4.91 4.29 34.80
CA ILE A 41 5.05 4.92 33.48
C ILE A 41 4.91 3.92 32.33
N GLU A 42 5.01 2.61 32.60
CA GLU A 42 4.86 1.59 31.57
C GLU A 42 4.45 0.23 32.16
N SER A 43 3.64 -0.52 31.42
CA SER A 43 3.28 -1.90 31.71
C SER A 43 3.38 -2.73 30.44
N ARG A 44 4.35 -3.64 30.36
CA ARG A 44 4.58 -4.56 29.24
C ARG A 44 4.15 -5.98 29.57
N LEU A 45 3.25 -6.53 28.77
CA LEU A 45 2.82 -7.92 28.83
C LEU A 45 3.47 -8.70 27.68
N THR A 46 4.17 -9.78 28.02
CA THR A 46 4.69 -10.74 27.03
C THR A 46 3.89 -12.04 27.11
N PHE A 47 3.42 -12.53 25.96
CA PHE A 47 2.56 -13.70 25.88
C PHE A 47 2.83 -14.51 24.62
N GLN A 48 2.48 -15.79 24.66
CA GLN A 48 2.56 -16.71 23.52
C GLN A 48 1.19 -17.04 22.95
N ILE A 49 1.18 -17.21 21.63
CA ILE A 49 0.04 -17.58 20.83
C ILE A 49 0.44 -18.59 19.75
N THR A 50 -0.52 -19.37 19.26
CA THR A 50 -0.28 -20.25 18.11
C THR A 50 -0.26 -19.44 16.80
N PRO A 51 0.37 -19.94 15.72
CA PRO A 51 0.33 -19.30 14.41
C PRO A 51 -1.10 -19.04 13.89
N GLU A 52 -2.06 -19.92 14.18
CA GLU A 52 -3.47 -19.73 13.80
C GLU A 52 -4.10 -18.55 14.53
N LEU A 53 -3.79 -18.41 15.83
CA LEU A 53 -4.28 -17.28 16.62
C LEU A 53 -3.62 -15.97 16.20
N TYR A 54 -2.33 -16.03 15.85
CA TYR A 54 -1.63 -14.89 15.27
C TYR A 54 -2.29 -14.43 13.97
N HIS A 55 -2.65 -15.34 13.05
CA HIS A 55 -3.38 -14.96 11.83
C HIS A 55 -4.67 -14.19 12.15
N LYS A 56 -5.41 -14.57 13.20
CA LYS A 56 -6.61 -13.83 13.64
C LYS A 56 -6.25 -12.44 14.15
N ILE A 57 -5.23 -12.32 15.01
CA ILE A 57 -4.73 -11.05 15.54
C ILE A 57 -4.28 -10.13 14.41
N ASP A 58 -3.56 -10.69 13.44
CA ASP A 58 -3.02 -10.01 12.26
C ASP A 58 -4.14 -9.49 11.35
N THR A 59 -5.10 -10.34 10.99
CA THR A 59 -6.21 -9.98 10.09
C THR A 59 -7.16 -8.97 10.73
N GLN A 60 -7.36 -9.03 12.04
CA GLN A 60 -8.29 -8.17 12.77
C GLN A 60 -7.59 -6.96 13.42
N ALA A 61 -6.29 -6.78 13.19
CA ALA A 61 -5.46 -5.74 13.79
C ALA A 61 -5.61 -5.61 15.32
N LEU A 62 -5.77 -6.75 16.02
CA LEU A 62 -5.88 -6.77 17.47
C LEU A 62 -4.55 -6.29 18.10
N PHE A 63 -4.59 -5.77 19.33
CA PHE A 63 -3.40 -5.18 19.98
C PHE A 63 -2.79 -4.01 19.21
N ASN A 64 -3.62 -3.26 18.45
CA ASN A 64 -3.19 -2.16 17.59
C ASN A 64 -2.10 -2.58 16.58
N LEU A 65 -2.12 -3.85 16.18
CA LEU A 65 -1.18 -4.44 15.23
C LEU A 65 -1.64 -4.17 13.79
N LYS A 66 -1.82 -2.90 13.40
CA LYS A 66 -2.22 -2.55 12.03
C LYS A 66 -1.08 -2.78 11.03
N PRO A 67 -1.33 -3.27 9.81
CA PRO A 67 -0.29 -3.56 8.82
C PRO A 67 0.73 -2.44 8.61
N GLU A 68 0.24 -1.19 8.56
CA GLU A 68 0.98 0.04 8.27
C GLU A 68 1.95 0.43 9.39
N LEU A 69 1.74 -0.13 10.59
CA LEU A 69 2.53 0.12 11.79
C LEU A 69 3.52 -1.00 12.08
N ARG A 70 3.62 -2.01 11.19
CA ARG A 70 4.54 -3.15 11.34
C ARG A 70 5.84 -2.87 10.60
N GLY A 71 6.96 -3.20 11.24
CA GLY A 71 8.26 -3.29 10.58
C GLY A 71 8.40 -4.60 9.80
N ASN A 72 9.55 -4.75 9.14
CA ASN A 72 9.85 -5.95 8.35
C ASN A 72 10.27 -7.15 9.20
N LEU A 73 9.97 -8.35 8.70
CA LEU A 73 10.40 -9.61 9.29
C LEU A 73 11.93 -9.80 9.13
N THR A 74 12.63 -10.04 10.23
CA THR A 74 14.10 -10.04 10.25
C THR A 74 14.77 -11.32 9.77
N SER A 75 14.05 -12.39 9.38
CA SER A 75 14.66 -13.67 8.96
C SER A 75 13.73 -14.57 8.13
N GLY A 76 12.83 -13.99 7.33
CA GLY A 76 11.88 -14.74 6.51
C GLY A 76 10.50 -14.85 7.14
N GLU A 77 9.78 -15.94 6.89
CA GLU A 77 8.39 -16.11 7.32
C GLU A 77 8.27 -16.85 8.66
N PHE A 78 7.17 -16.59 9.39
CA PHE A 78 6.82 -17.41 10.55
C PHE A 78 6.55 -18.86 10.15
N LEU A 79 7.14 -19.78 10.92
CA LEU A 79 6.97 -21.21 10.82
C LEU A 79 5.59 -21.65 11.35
N PRO A 80 5.05 -22.79 10.87
CA PRO A 80 3.71 -23.24 11.21
C PRO A 80 3.56 -23.89 12.60
N SER A 81 4.66 -24.14 13.32
CA SER A 81 4.67 -25.06 14.48
C SER A 81 5.19 -24.45 15.80
N PRO A 82 6.17 -23.52 15.84
CA PRO A 82 6.49 -22.81 17.07
C PRO A 82 5.41 -21.77 17.41
N ASN A 83 5.15 -21.57 18.70
CA ASN A 83 4.36 -20.43 19.15
C ASN A 83 5.06 -19.12 18.81
N ILE A 84 4.25 -18.10 18.53
CA ILE A 84 4.69 -16.73 18.32
C ILE A 84 4.56 -16.01 19.66
N GLU A 85 5.60 -15.27 20.02
CA GLU A 85 5.66 -14.41 21.19
C GLU A 85 5.32 -12.98 20.78
N ILE A 86 4.40 -12.35 21.51
CA ILE A 86 4.08 -10.93 21.36
C ILE A 86 4.40 -10.23 22.67
N THR A 87 5.10 -9.11 22.58
CA THR A 87 5.25 -8.15 23.67
C THR A 87 4.39 -6.94 23.38
N ALA A 88 3.48 -6.58 24.28
CA ALA A 88 2.58 -5.44 24.13
C ALA A 88 2.63 -4.52 25.36
N SER A 89 2.48 -3.22 25.15
CA SER A 89 2.39 -2.21 26.21
C SER A 89 0.96 -1.77 26.44
N LEU A 90 0.56 -1.57 27.69
CA LEU A 90 -0.75 -0.99 28.01
C LEU A 90 -0.77 0.50 27.63
N LYS A 91 -1.89 0.99 27.09
CA LYS A 91 -2.05 2.42 26.83
C LYS A 91 -1.84 3.25 28.13
N PRO A 92 -1.16 4.41 28.09
CA PRO A 92 -0.72 5.08 29.32
C PRO A 92 -1.87 5.59 30.21
N ASP A 93 -3.00 5.96 29.60
CA ASP A 93 -4.24 6.38 30.28
C ASP A 93 -4.87 5.26 31.13
N LEU A 94 -4.49 4.00 30.89
CA LEU A 94 -4.99 2.84 31.64
C LEU A 94 -4.03 2.35 32.73
N LEU A 95 -2.81 2.89 32.81
CA LEU A 95 -1.86 2.59 33.89
C LEU A 95 -2.42 2.83 35.30
N PRO A 96 -3.25 3.87 35.56
CA PRO A 96 -3.88 4.07 36.87
C PRO A 96 -4.73 2.89 37.36
N HIS A 97 -5.23 2.02 36.47
CA HIS A 97 -5.95 0.81 36.87
C HIS A 97 -5.05 -0.28 37.46
N LEU A 98 -3.73 -0.20 37.25
CA LEU A 98 -2.73 -1.13 37.80
C LEU A 98 -2.06 -0.58 39.07
N THR A 99 -1.98 0.74 39.22
CA THR A 99 -1.32 1.41 40.35
C THR A 99 -1.75 0.90 41.74
N PRO A 100 -3.05 0.64 42.02
CA PRO A 100 -3.47 0.13 43.33
C PRO A 100 -3.02 -1.31 43.61
N HIS A 101 -2.55 -2.04 42.60
CA HIS A 101 -2.30 -3.48 42.65
C HIS A 101 -0.84 -3.86 42.41
N LEU A 102 0.08 -2.88 42.39
CA LEU A 102 1.51 -3.07 42.06
C LEU A 102 2.24 -4.10 42.95
N GLU A 103 1.74 -4.37 44.15
CA GLU A 103 2.33 -5.37 45.05
C GLU A 103 2.09 -6.81 44.56
N ASP A 104 0.92 -7.11 43.98
CA ASP A 104 0.52 -8.45 43.51
C ASP A 104 -0.36 -8.39 42.24
N VAL A 105 0.21 -7.80 41.17
CA VAL A 105 -0.45 -7.69 39.88
C VAL A 105 -0.82 -9.05 39.26
N PRO A 106 -0.01 -10.13 39.36
CA PRO A 106 -0.38 -11.44 38.83
C PRO A 106 -1.72 -11.97 39.36
N THR A 107 -1.91 -11.91 40.68
CA THR A 107 -3.17 -12.34 41.31
C THR A 107 -4.33 -11.43 40.87
N TYR A 108 -4.10 -10.13 40.83
CA TYR A 108 -5.11 -9.16 40.38
C TYR A 108 -5.60 -9.45 38.96
N LEU A 109 -4.70 -9.58 37.98
CA LEU A 109 -5.07 -9.85 36.58
C LEU A 109 -5.82 -11.17 36.43
N LYS A 110 -5.42 -12.20 37.17
CA LYS A 110 -6.09 -13.50 37.17
C LYS A 110 -7.54 -13.41 37.69
N ASN A 111 -7.75 -12.70 38.81
CA ASN A 111 -9.08 -12.51 39.37
C ASN A 111 -9.94 -11.62 38.47
N LEU A 112 -9.34 -10.57 37.90
CA LEU A 112 -10.02 -9.64 36.99
C LEU A 112 -10.65 -10.36 35.80
N SER A 113 -9.94 -11.33 35.20
CA SER A 113 -10.46 -12.14 34.10
C SER A 113 -11.66 -13.00 34.46
N GLN A 114 -11.86 -13.31 35.74
CA GLN A 114 -12.96 -14.14 36.23
C GLN A 114 -14.14 -13.28 36.72
N GLU A 115 -13.85 -12.17 37.41
CA GLU A 115 -14.84 -11.34 38.09
C GLU A 115 -15.40 -10.23 37.20
N GLN A 116 -14.56 -9.64 36.35
CA GLN A 116 -14.90 -8.47 35.53
C GLN A 116 -14.36 -8.61 34.10
N PRO A 117 -14.92 -9.52 33.28
CA PRO A 117 -14.42 -9.83 31.94
C PRO A 117 -14.48 -8.65 30.96
N ASN A 118 -15.25 -7.59 31.28
CA ASN A 118 -15.39 -6.37 30.48
C ASN A 118 -14.49 -5.23 30.97
N HIS A 119 -13.56 -5.50 31.89
CA HIS A 119 -12.65 -4.47 32.39
C HIS A 119 -11.68 -4.00 31.29
N PRO A 120 -11.38 -2.68 31.16
CA PRO A 120 -10.53 -2.15 30.09
C PRO A 120 -9.16 -2.83 29.93
N LEU A 121 -8.54 -3.26 31.03
CA LEU A 121 -7.28 -4.02 31.00
C LEU A 121 -7.35 -5.35 30.23
N LEU A 122 -8.56 -5.89 30.06
CA LEU A 122 -8.83 -7.13 29.35
C LEU A 122 -9.31 -6.91 27.92
N SER A 123 -9.19 -5.70 27.37
CA SER A 123 -9.57 -5.47 25.97
C SER A 123 -8.35 -5.36 25.07
N THR A 124 -8.37 -6.05 23.93
CA THR A 124 -7.21 -6.12 23.03
C THR A 124 -6.81 -4.75 22.46
N GLU A 125 -7.76 -3.84 22.23
CA GLU A 125 -7.53 -2.50 21.69
C GLU A 125 -6.83 -1.54 22.66
N ASN A 126 -6.73 -1.93 23.92
CA ASN A 126 -6.08 -1.15 24.98
C ASN A 126 -4.60 -1.49 25.16
N TRP A 127 -4.08 -2.40 24.33
CA TRP A 127 -2.70 -2.83 24.31
C TRP A 127 -2.07 -2.49 22.95
N LEU A 128 -0.84 -1.97 22.98
CA LEU A 128 -0.03 -1.61 21.82
C LEU A 128 1.04 -2.68 21.63
N ALA A 129 0.89 -3.55 20.64
CA ALA A 129 1.89 -4.57 20.33
C ALA A 129 3.21 -3.91 19.92
N LEU A 130 4.29 -4.15 20.66
CA LEU A 130 5.62 -3.58 20.43
C LEU A 130 6.45 -4.48 19.49
N GLN A 131 6.49 -5.78 19.80
CA GLN A 131 7.35 -6.73 19.10
C GLN A 131 6.61 -8.05 18.92
N VAL A 132 6.81 -8.67 17.76
CA VAL A 132 6.31 -10.00 17.43
C VAL A 132 7.50 -10.86 17.02
N LYS A 133 7.70 -12.00 17.69
CA LYS A 133 8.86 -12.86 17.49
C LYS A 133 8.50 -14.33 17.49
N GLN A 134 9.24 -15.09 16.70
CA GLN A 134 9.23 -16.53 16.67
C GLN A 134 10.67 -16.98 16.40
N GLN A 135 11.34 -17.45 17.45
CA GLN A 135 12.78 -17.78 17.39
C GLN A 135 13.60 -16.56 16.92
N GLU A 136 14.31 -16.66 15.79
CA GLU A 136 15.12 -15.57 15.22
C GLU A 136 14.32 -14.65 14.28
N THR A 137 13.12 -15.07 13.88
CA THR A 137 12.25 -14.30 12.98
C THR A 137 11.32 -13.42 13.78
N GLY A 138 11.20 -12.15 13.41
CA GLY A 138 10.25 -11.25 14.06
C GLY A 138 10.31 -9.86 13.47
N TYR A 139 9.49 -8.97 14.02
CA TYR A 139 9.50 -7.56 13.67
C TYR A 139 9.14 -6.70 14.88
N ARG A 140 9.46 -5.41 14.75
CA ARG A 140 9.05 -4.37 15.69
C ARG A 140 7.94 -3.55 15.05
N THR A 141 7.05 -3.00 15.85
CA THR A 141 6.05 -2.05 15.37
C THR A 141 6.50 -0.63 15.64
N PHE A 142 5.83 0.34 15.04
CA PHE A 142 5.98 1.76 15.38
C PHE A 142 5.90 2.01 16.91
N TRP A 143 5.05 1.27 17.62
CA TRP A 143 4.85 1.39 19.06
C TRP A 143 6.12 1.10 19.87
N ASP A 144 7.05 0.25 19.39
CA ASP A 144 8.32 -0.03 20.07
C ASP A 144 9.31 1.13 19.98
N TYR A 145 9.19 1.97 18.94
CA TYR A 145 10.02 3.16 18.76
C TYR A 145 9.52 4.34 19.60
N LEU A 146 8.24 4.34 19.98
CA LEU A 146 7.68 5.30 20.91
C LEU A 146 8.17 5.03 22.32
N THR A 147 9.05 5.90 22.83
CA THR A 147 9.52 5.79 24.21
C THR A 147 8.35 6.03 25.18
N PRO A 148 8.34 5.38 26.37
CA PRO A 148 7.33 5.65 27.40
C PRO A 148 7.28 7.12 27.84
N SER A 149 8.39 7.83 27.65
CA SER A 149 8.50 9.26 27.96
C SER A 149 7.99 10.19 26.85
N ALA A 150 7.55 9.65 25.71
CA ALA A 150 6.89 10.37 24.63
C ALA A 150 5.39 10.56 24.91
N MET A 151 4.79 9.64 25.66
CA MET A 151 3.38 9.65 26.03
C MET A 151 3.24 9.28 27.51
N THR A 152 3.01 10.28 28.36
CA THR A 152 2.60 10.05 29.76
C THR A 152 1.11 10.32 29.88
N ALA A 153 0.47 9.84 30.96
CA ALA A 153 -0.96 9.97 31.23
C ALA A 153 -1.56 11.36 30.92
N ASP A 154 -0.77 12.42 31.12
CA ASP A 154 -1.23 13.81 31.03
C ASP A 154 -0.50 14.65 29.95
N THR A 155 0.57 14.14 29.32
CA THR A 155 1.38 14.95 28.39
C THR A 155 1.94 14.14 27.24
N ILE A 156 2.01 14.79 26.08
CA ILE A 156 2.67 14.27 24.89
C ILE A 156 3.86 15.15 24.53
N ASN A 157 4.96 14.51 24.13
CA ASN A 157 6.15 15.18 23.65
C ASN A 157 6.29 14.96 22.13
N SER A 158 6.00 15.99 21.34
CA SER A 158 6.04 15.96 19.88
C SER A 158 7.44 15.62 19.33
N GLU A 159 8.51 16.16 19.93
CA GLU A 159 9.90 15.88 19.53
C GLU A 159 10.20 14.38 19.61
N LYS A 160 9.79 13.71 20.70
CA LYS A 160 10.00 12.27 20.87
C LYS A 160 9.11 11.42 19.95
N ILE A 161 7.92 11.92 19.58
CA ILE A 161 7.09 11.27 18.56
C ILE A 161 7.78 11.34 17.20
N ASN A 162 8.31 12.50 16.82
CA ASN A 162 9.07 12.67 15.58
C ASN A 162 10.30 11.77 15.53
N ASP A 163 11.05 11.66 16.65
CA ASP A 163 12.16 10.70 16.76
C ASP A 163 11.70 9.26 16.55
N ALA A 164 10.56 8.87 17.13
CA ALA A 164 10.02 7.51 16.97
C ALA A 164 9.65 7.21 15.52
N ILE A 165 9.03 8.17 14.83
CA ILE A 165 8.66 8.07 13.42
C ILE A 165 9.90 7.93 12.55
N PHE A 166 10.88 8.83 12.74
CA PHE A 166 12.13 8.79 11.98
C PHE A 166 12.85 7.45 12.13
N ASN A 167 12.97 6.95 13.37
CA ASN A 167 13.64 5.69 13.64
C ASN A 167 12.87 4.48 13.10
N PHE A 168 11.54 4.49 13.18
CA PHE A 168 10.70 3.43 12.60
C PHE A 168 10.90 3.33 11.08
N PHE A 169 10.82 4.46 10.37
CA PHE A 169 11.01 4.49 8.92
C PHE A 169 12.46 4.18 8.52
N LYS A 170 13.44 4.61 9.31
CA LYS A 170 14.84 4.25 9.10
C LYS A 170 15.05 2.73 9.18
N ASP A 171 14.55 2.07 10.22
CA ASP A 171 14.71 0.61 10.35
C ASP A 171 13.92 -0.14 9.28
N TRP A 172 12.72 0.35 8.93
CA TRP A 172 11.94 -0.18 7.82
C TRP A 172 12.72 -0.10 6.49
N THR A 173 13.35 1.04 6.21
CA THR A 173 14.16 1.21 5.00
C THR A 173 15.43 0.40 5.01
N ASP A 174 16.19 0.35 6.10
CA ASP A 174 17.45 -0.41 6.18
C ASP A 174 17.22 -1.91 5.89
N ALA A 175 16.05 -2.44 6.25
CA ALA A 175 15.63 -3.79 5.90
C ALA A 175 15.22 -3.97 4.42
N ASN A 176 14.69 -2.92 3.77
CA ASN A 176 14.23 -2.93 2.37
C ASN A 176 15.28 -2.44 1.35
N LEU A 177 16.34 -1.77 1.81
CA LEU A 177 17.36 -1.03 1.05
C LEU A 177 18.32 -1.90 0.21
N SER A 178 18.18 -3.23 0.22
CA SER A 178 18.88 -4.08 -0.75
C SER A 178 18.26 -4.05 -2.16
N THR A 179 17.08 -3.45 -2.34
CA THR A 179 16.28 -3.59 -3.58
C THR A 179 15.88 -2.28 -4.27
N MET A 180 16.12 -1.09 -3.68
CA MET A 180 15.70 0.20 -4.24
C MET A 180 16.81 1.26 -4.16
N GLY A 181 16.87 2.17 -5.13
CA GLY A 181 17.86 3.25 -5.17
C GLY A 181 17.67 4.26 -4.04
N THR A 182 18.75 4.59 -3.34
CA THR A 182 18.80 5.39 -2.10
C THR A 182 18.16 6.77 -2.18
N GLU A 183 18.14 7.41 -3.35
CA GLU A 183 17.70 8.80 -3.52
C GLU A 183 16.17 8.95 -3.57
N VAL A 184 15.47 8.00 -4.18
CA VAL A 184 13.99 8.01 -4.29
C VAL A 184 13.33 7.66 -2.96
N ILE A 185 13.96 6.78 -2.19
CA ILE A 185 13.49 6.39 -0.85
C ILE A 185 13.62 7.57 0.12
N SER A 186 14.74 8.31 0.05
CA SER A 186 14.97 9.46 0.93
C SER A 186 13.96 10.59 0.69
N GLN A 187 13.61 10.87 -0.57
CA GLN A 187 12.61 11.90 -0.91
C GLN A 187 11.19 11.51 -0.48
N ALA A 188 10.77 10.26 -0.74
CA ALA A 188 9.45 9.80 -0.31
C ALA A 188 9.31 9.79 1.22
N LEU A 189 10.39 9.40 1.93
CA LEU A 189 10.45 9.48 3.39
C LEU A 189 10.39 10.92 3.90
N GLU A 190 11.09 11.85 3.27
CA GLU A 190 11.07 13.27 3.65
C GLU A 190 9.68 13.88 3.45
N GLU A 191 8.97 13.50 2.38
CA GLU A 191 7.59 13.92 2.15
C GLU A 191 6.60 13.32 3.16
N VAL A 192 6.74 12.03 3.50
CA VAL A 192 5.90 11.37 4.52
C VAL A 192 6.18 11.92 5.92
N ALA A 193 7.46 12.07 6.28
CA ALA A 193 7.87 12.64 7.56
C ALA A 193 7.38 14.08 7.69
N LYS A 194 7.53 14.90 6.65
CA LYS A 194 7.04 16.28 6.64
C LYS A 194 5.51 16.37 6.70
N GLY A 195 4.80 15.51 5.98
CA GLY A 195 3.34 15.43 6.05
C GLY A 195 2.85 15.05 7.44
N PHE A 196 3.58 14.17 8.13
CA PHE A 196 3.27 13.81 9.51
C PHE A 196 3.68 14.91 10.50
N GLU A 197 4.81 15.59 10.31
CA GLU A 197 5.19 16.76 11.12
C GLU A 197 4.14 17.87 11.02
N GLU A 198 3.66 18.18 9.81
CA GLU A 198 2.58 19.14 9.59
C GLU A 198 1.28 18.69 10.28
N TRP A 199 0.98 17.39 10.29
CA TRP A 199 -0.16 16.81 11.00
C TRP A 199 -0.01 16.93 12.53
N VAL A 200 1.17 16.60 13.07
CA VAL A 200 1.50 16.74 14.50
C VAL A 200 1.35 18.20 14.91
N ASP A 201 1.98 19.11 14.17
CA ASP A 201 1.91 20.54 14.48
C ASP A 201 0.49 21.09 14.36
N THR A 202 -0.36 20.55 13.49
CA THR A 202 -1.75 21.02 13.34
C THR A 202 -2.67 20.45 14.41
N ASN A 203 -2.54 19.16 14.72
CA ASN A 203 -3.50 18.46 15.58
C ASN A 203 -3.02 18.38 17.03
N LEU A 204 -1.77 17.97 17.27
CA LEU A 204 -1.22 17.81 18.62
C LEU A 204 -0.89 19.15 19.32
N SER A 205 -0.60 20.22 18.58
CA SER A 205 -0.33 21.53 19.21
C SER A 205 -1.56 22.17 19.87
N SER A 206 -2.76 21.72 19.51
CA SER A 206 -4.04 22.21 20.03
C SER A 206 -4.63 21.34 21.14
N VAL A 207 -4.04 20.17 21.42
CA VAL A 207 -4.57 19.23 22.43
C VAL A 207 -4.17 19.70 23.81
N THR A 208 -5.07 20.43 24.46
CA THR A 208 -4.85 20.90 25.83
C THR A 208 -5.55 20.06 26.90
N GLU A 209 -6.51 19.18 26.55
CA GLU A 209 -7.41 18.57 27.54
C GLU A 209 -8.03 17.18 27.21
N GLU A 210 -7.63 16.48 26.14
CA GLU A 210 -8.17 15.13 25.84
C GLU A 210 -7.24 13.99 26.29
N THR A 211 -7.83 12.84 26.64
CA THR A 211 -7.11 11.61 27.00
C THR A 211 -6.24 11.11 25.84
N ILE A 212 -5.23 10.29 26.12
CA ILE A 212 -4.25 9.82 25.11
C ILE A 212 -4.87 8.90 24.05
N SER A 213 -5.92 8.15 24.41
CA SER A 213 -6.57 7.21 23.49
C SER A 213 -7.03 7.86 22.16
N PRO A 214 -7.79 8.98 22.17
CA PRO A 214 -8.10 9.75 20.96
C PRO A 214 -6.90 10.06 20.07
N ILE A 215 -5.77 10.43 20.69
CA ILE A 215 -4.55 10.83 19.99
C ILE A 215 -3.88 9.63 19.33
N ILE A 216 -3.83 8.48 20.02
CA ILE A 216 -3.37 7.21 19.44
C ILE A 216 -4.23 6.85 18.23
N ASP A 217 -5.55 6.95 18.35
CA ASP A 217 -6.49 6.66 17.26
C ASP A 217 -6.30 7.61 16.07
N GLU A 218 -5.97 8.86 16.36
CA GLU A 218 -5.62 9.89 15.38
C GLU A 218 -4.32 9.60 14.64
N MET A 219 -3.25 9.25 15.37
CA MET A 219 -1.99 8.81 14.77
C MET A 219 -2.21 7.58 13.89
N VAL A 220 -2.96 6.61 14.39
CA VAL A 220 -3.36 5.42 13.65
C VAL A 220 -4.08 5.78 12.35
N LYS A 221 -5.04 6.71 12.37
CA LYS A 221 -5.73 7.18 11.15
C LYS A 221 -4.78 7.91 10.21
N ALA A 222 -3.82 8.66 10.72
CA ALA A 222 -2.82 9.32 9.89
C ALA A 222 -1.94 8.30 9.16
N PHE A 223 -1.50 7.24 9.85
CA PHE A 223 -0.81 6.11 9.22
C PHE A 223 -1.69 5.37 8.21
N GLU A 224 -2.98 5.15 8.51
CA GLU A 224 -3.91 4.57 7.53
C GLU A 224 -4.10 5.47 6.30
N GLN A 225 -4.22 6.78 6.47
CA GLN A 225 -4.34 7.72 5.35
C GLN A 225 -3.06 7.81 4.53
N LEU A 226 -1.90 7.82 5.20
CA LEU A 226 -0.60 7.78 4.55
C LEU A 226 -0.43 6.46 3.82
N ALA A 227 -0.85 5.35 4.40
CA ALA A 227 -0.84 4.05 3.77
C ALA A 227 -1.83 3.95 2.63
N ASP A 228 -3.02 4.53 2.72
CA ASP A 228 -3.99 4.60 1.63
C ASP A 228 -3.49 5.51 0.49
N ALA A 229 -2.81 6.60 0.84
CA ALA A 229 -2.11 7.46 -0.11
C ALA A 229 -0.88 6.76 -0.72
N SER A 230 -0.21 5.91 0.06
CA SER A 230 0.93 5.09 -0.33
C SER A 230 0.52 3.69 -0.83
N GLN A 231 -0.77 3.35 -0.89
CA GLN A 231 -1.31 2.08 -1.41
C GLN A 231 -1.16 2.00 -2.95
N ILE A 232 -0.28 2.85 -3.48
CA ILE A 232 0.67 2.50 -4.53
C ILE A 232 1.91 1.80 -3.90
N GLN A 233 1.73 0.74 -3.09
CA GLN A 233 2.75 -0.20 -2.56
C GLN A 233 2.25 -0.86 -1.26
N ASP A 234 1.62 -2.03 -1.36
CA ASP A 234 1.88 -3.18 -0.48
C ASP A 234 0.97 -4.38 -0.81
N ILE A 235 1.51 -5.29 -1.63
CA ILE A 235 1.15 -6.71 -1.59
C ILE A 235 2.48 -7.45 -1.66
N GLN A 236 2.91 -8.05 -0.54
CA GLN A 236 3.93 -9.10 -0.57
C GLN A 236 3.30 -10.42 -0.12
N LYS A 237 3.12 -11.32 -1.09
CA LYS A 237 3.46 -12.76 -1.07
C LYS A 237 2.92 -13.39 -2.36
N ASP A 238 3.63 -13.14 -3.46
CA ASP A 238 3.83 -14.13 -4.52
C ASP A 238 4.99 -13.61 -5.40
N ASP A 239 6.03 -14.43 -5.58
CA ASP A 239 7.25 -14.09 -6.32
C ASP A 239 7.04 -14.13 -7.84
N SER A 240 5.81 -13.87 -8.29
CA SER A 240 5.50 -13.53 -9.67
C SER A 240 4.22 -12.70 -9.74
N ILE A 241 4.29 -11.52 -10.37
CA ILE A 241 3.14 -10.70 -10.79
C ILE A 241 2.53 -9.74 -9.71
N PRO A 242 3.34 -8.89 -9.05
CA PRO A 242 2.87 -7.56 -8.65
C PRO A 242 3.67 -6.45 -9.36
N HIS A 243 2.98 -5.35 -9.71
CA HIS A 243 3.49 -4.11 -10.35
C HIS A 243 3.44 -3.99 -11.89
N LEU A 244 2.59 -4.74 -12.60
CA LEU A 244 2.37 -4.48 -14.03
C LEU A 244 1.90 -3.02 -14.28
N PHE A 245 0.92 -2.56 -13.48
CA PHE A 245 0.41 -1.19 -13.56
C PHE A 245 1.45 -0.16 -13.11
N ASP A 246 2.16 -0.42 -12.01
CA ASP A 246 3.16 0.54 -11.52
C ASP A 246 4.37 0.64 -12.44
N THR A 247 4.76 -0.44 -13.11
CA THR A 247 5.79 -0.41 -14.16
C THR A 247 5.36 0.50 -15.31
N VAL A 248 4.09 0.44 -15.70
CA VAL A 248 3.52 1.33 -16.73
C VAL A 248 3.49 2.78 -16.24
N VAL A 249 3.08 3.05 -15.01
CA VAL A 249 3.12 4.40 -14.41
C VAL A 249 4.55 4.94 -14.36
N LYS A 250 5.51 4.14 -13.89
CA LYS A 250 6.94 4.50 -13.84
C LYS A 250 7.49 4.79 -15.23
N PHE A 251 7.11 4.00 -16.23
CA PHE A 251 7.48 4.26 -17.63
C PHE A 251 6.99 5.64 -18.06
N PHE A 252 5.69 5.92 -17.99
CA PHE A 252 5.13 7.19 -18.47
C PHE A 252 5.61 8.41 -17.67
N THR A 253 5.87 8.24 -16.37
CA THR A 253 6.47 9.30 -15.54
C THR A 253 7.90 9.59 -15.96
N LYS A 254 8.72 8.54 -16.16
CA LYS A 254 10.13 8.69 -16.55
C LYS A 254 10.30 9.19 -17.99
N ASP A 255 9.41 8.80 -18.88
CA ASP A 255 9.39 9.22 -20.28
C ASP A 255 8.73 10.62 -20.47
N ASP A 256 8.37 11.29 -19.36
CA ASP A 256 7.81 12.65 -19.30
C ASP A 256 6.47 12.83 -20.03
N TRP A 257 5.59 11.82 -19.96
CA TRP A 257 4.24 11.93 -20.49
C TRP A 257 3.29 12.51 -19.45
N SER A 258 2.46 13.46 -19.88
CA SER A 258 1.32 13.93 -19.07
C SER A 258 0.16 12.94 -19.15
N PHE A 259 -0.26 12.39 -18.01
CA PHE A 259 -1.37 11.43 -17.94
C PHE A 259 -2.29 11.68 -16.73
N THR A 260 -3.48 11.11 -16.80
CA THR A 260 -4.45 11.05 -15.71
C THR A 260 -4.82 9.59 -15.45
N LYS A 261 -4.74 9.15 -14.19
CA LYS A 261 -5.23 7.82 -13.77
C LYS A 261 -6.75 7.83 -13.68
N LEU A 262 -7.42 6.84 -14.27
CA LEU A 262 -8.87 6.68 -14.12
C LEU A 262 -9.20 6.07 -12.75
N LYS A 263 -10.15 6.67 -12.02
CA LYS A 263 -10.49 6.26 -10.65
C LYS A 263 -11.04 4.83 -10.65
N GLY A 264 -10.45 3.96 -9.83
CA GLY A 264 -10.88 2.57 -9.67
C GLY A 264 -10.49 1.63 -10.81
N GLU A 265 -9.75 2.11 -11.82
CA GLU A 265 -9.32 1.29 -12.95
C GLU A 265 -7.80 1.36 -13.14
N PRO A 266 -7.13 0.24 -13.50
CA PRO A 266 -5.70 0.23 -13.81
C PRO A 266 -5.46 0.75 -15.23
N ILE A 267 -5.87 1.99 -15.48
CA ILE A 267 -5.84 2.67 -16.77
C ILE A 267 -5.28 4.09 -16.61
N LEU A 268 -4.31 4.44 -17.45
CA LEU A 268 -3.85 5.82 -17.65
C LEU A 268 -4.43 6.37 -18.94
N ARG A 269 -5.00 7.57 -18.87
CA ARG A 269 -5.46 8.35 -20.01
C ARG A 269 -4.46 9.47 -20.29
N MET A 270 -4.08 9.65 -21.54
CA MET A 270 -3.14 10.70 -21.96
C MET A 270 -3.54 11.30 -23.30
N ALA A 271 -3.15 12.54 -23.55
CA ALA A 271 -3.25 13.15 -24.86
C ALA A 271 -1.92 12.96 -25.60
N PHE A 272 -1.99 12.67 -26.89
CA PHE A 272 -0.81 12.59 -27.75
C PHE A 272 -0.94 13.55 -28.92
N GLN A 273 0.17 14.20 -29.26
CA GLN A 273 0.32 15.14 -30.35
C GLN A 273 1.22 14.49 -31.41
N GLY A 274 0.62 13.95 -32.47
CA GLY A 274 1.33 13.47 -33.65
C GLY A 274 1.59 14.59 -34.65
N ASN A 275 2.22 14.26 -35.78
CA ASN A 275 2.46 15.21 -36.87
C ASN A 275 1.18 15.47 -37.69
N LYS A 276 0.28 14.47 -37.74
CA LYS A 276 -0.91 14.46 -38.60
C LYS A 276 -2.22 14.60 -37.81
N GLY A 277 -2.15 14.64 -36.48
CA GLY A 277 -3.32 14.89 -35.64
C GLY A 277 -3.05 14.75 -34.14
N ASN A 278 -4.11 14.93 -33.36
CA ASN A 278 -4.09 14.87 -31.91
C ASN A 278 -5.13 13.85 -31.46
N TRP A 279 -4.78 13.02 -30.51
CA TRP A 279 -5.73 12.01 -30.03
C TRP A 279 -5.53 11.64 -28.56
N THR A 280 -6.49 10.91 -28.03
CA THR A 280 -6.41 10.34 -26.68
C THR A 280 -5.86 8.93 -26.77
N CYS A 281 -4.93 8.61 -25.87
CA CYS A 281 -4.43 7.26 -25.67
C CYS A 281 -4.86 6.71 -24.32
N TYR A 282 -4.92 5.38 -24.23
CA TYR A 282 -5.17 4.64 -23.00
C TYR A 282 -4.11 3.56 -22.80
N ALA A 283 -3.42 3.60 -21.67
CA ALA A 283 -2.54 2.54 -21.19
C ALA A 283 -3.30 1.71 -20.16
N LYS A 284 -3.71 0.49 -20.52
CA LYS A 284 -4.51 -0.41 -19.68
C LYS A 284 -3.69 -1.62 -19.30
N THR A 285 -3.64 -1.93 -18.01
CA THR A 285 -3.10 -3.21 -17.55
C THR A 285 -4.21 -4.13 -17.10
N ARG A 286 -4.22 -5.34 -17.63
CA ARG A 286 -5.12 -6.42 -17.25
C ARG A 286 -4.40 -7.29 -16.23
N VAL A 287 -4.44 -6.87 -14.97
CA VAL A 287 -3.61 -7.42 -13.89
C VAL A 287 -3.80 -8.92 -13.74
N GLU A 288 -5.05 -9.39 -13.66
CA GLU A 288 -5.38 -10.82 -13.55
C GLU A 288 -4.89 -11.67 -14.72
N GLN A 289 -4.70 -11.05 -15.90
CA GLN A 289 -4.26 -11.75 -17.12
C GLN A 289 -2.80 -11.45 -17.47
N SER A 290 -2.04 -10.76 -16.61
CA SER A 290 -0.64 -10.40 -16.87
C SER A 290 -0.42 -9.70 -18.23
N GLN A 291 -1.36 -8.85 -18.65
CA GLN A 291 -1.34 -8.24 -19.99
C GLN A 291 -1.27 -6.71 -19.93
N PHE A 292 -0.38 -6.13 -20.74
CA PHE A 292 -0.37 -4.70 -21.00
C PHE A 292 -0.98 -4.42 -22.38
N VAL A 293 -1.86 -3.43 -22.45
CA VAL A 293 -2.51 -3.00 -23.68
C VAL A 293 -2.44 -1.48 -23.78
N PHE A 294 -1.99 -0.98 -24.92
CA PHE A 294 -1.98 0.43 -25.23
C PHE A 294 -2.88 0.72 -26.43
N TYR A 295 -3.71 1.75 -26.31
CA TYR A 295 -4.65 2.16 -27.33
C TYR A 295 -4.41 3.60 -27.76
N SER A 296 -4.41 3.87 -29.06
CA SER A 296 -4.65 5.20 -29.63
C SER A 296 -6.07 5.25 -30.18
N ILE A 297 -6.89 6.20 -29.72
CA ILE A 297 -8.26 6.36 -30.20
C ILE A 297 -8.27 7.37 -31.34
N CYS A 298 -8.68 6.96 -32.54
CA CYS A 298 -8.77 7.88 -33.68
C CYS A 298 -9.69 9.06 -33.33
N PRO A 299 -9.30 10.32 -33.64
CA PRO A 299 -10.11 11.48 -33.31
C PRO A 299 -11.40 11.60 -34.14
N ILE A 300 -11.57 10.74 -35.16
CA ILE A 300 -12.72 10.76 -36.08
C ILE A 300 -13.50 9.45 -35.91
N LYS A 301 -14.81 9.57 -35.64
CA LYS A 301 -15.74 8.43 -35.69
C LYS A 301 -16.30 8.24 -37.09
N VAL A 302 -16.50 6.99 -37.48
CA VAL A 302 -16.97 6.61 -38.81
C VAL A 302 -18.49 6.70 -38.90
N PRO A 303 -19.03 7.50 -39.83
CA PRO A 303 -20.46 7.52 -40.11
C PRO A 303 -20.95 6.14 -40.55
N LYS A 304 -22.14 5.73 -40.09
CA LYS A 304 -22.72 4.40 -40.36
C LYS A 304 -22.64 3.95 -41.83
N PRO A 305 -22.91 4.78 -42.85
CA PRO A 305 -22.82 4.37 -44.26
C PRO A 305 -21.41 4.03 -44.74
N LYS A 306 -20.38 4.54 -44.07
CA LYS A 306 -18.96 4.40 -44.46
C LYS A 306 -18.24 3.27 -43.74
N ARG A 307 -18.85 2.67 -42.69
CA ARG A 307 -18.21 1.64 -41.85
C ARG A 307 -17.75 0.40 -42.63
N ARG A 308 -18.49 -0.04 -43.64
CA ARG A 308 -18.07 -1.18 -44.48
C ARG A 308 -16.83 -0.87 -45.30
N MET A 309 -16.79 0.32 -45.92
CA MET A 309 -15.65 0.79 -46.71
C MET A 309 -14.41 0.94 -45.84
N LEU A 310 -14.55 1.54 -44.65
CA LEU A 310 -13.41 1.61 -43.73
C LEU A 310 -13.03 0.24 -43.16
N GLY A 311 -13.98 -0.68 -43.00
CA GLY A 311 -13.69 -2.07 -42.64
C GLY A 311 -12.73 -2.75 -43.64
N GLU A 312 -12.90 -2.50 -44.94
CA GLU A 312 -11.96 -2.95 -45.96
C GLU A 312 -10.58 -2.28 -45.80
N PHE A 313 -10.53 -0.97 -45.61
CA PHE A 313 -9.28 -0.24 -45.37
C PHE A 313 -8.50 -0.81 -44.17
N ILE A 314 -9.18 -1.05 -43.05
CA ILE A 314 -8.60 -1.63 -41.84
C ILE A 314 -8.10 -3.06 -42.08
N ALA A 315 -8.88 -3.88 -42.79
CA ALA A 315 -8.47 -5.25 -43.12
C ALA A 315 -7.20 -5.26 -43.98
N ARG A 316 -7.09 -4.34 -44.95
CA ARG A 316 -5.88 -4.16 -45.77
C ARG A 316 -4.70 -3.64 -44.94
N ALA A 317 -4.90 -2.61 -44.12
CA ALA A 317 -3.86 -2.07 -43.23
C ALA A 317 -3.28 -3.12 -42.27
N ASN A 318 -4.13 -3.99 -41.74
CA ASN A 318 -3.69 -5.03 -40.81
C ASN A 318 -2.97 -6.19 -41.52
N TYR A 319 -3.10 -6.34 -42.83
CA TYR A 319 -2.47 -7.43 -43.58
C TYR A 319 -0.95 -7.19 -43.70
N GLY A 320 -0.17 -7.99 -42.97
CA GLY A 320 1.29 -7.85 -42.92
C GLY A 320 1.80 -7.00 -41.75
N MET A 321 0.91 -6.40 -40.96
CA MET A 321 1.25 -5.66 -39.75
C MET A 321 1.76 -6.60 -38.64
N ILE A 322 2.97 -6.34 -38.13
CA ILE A 322 3.64 -7.25 -37.18
C ILE A 322 3.31 -6.92 -35.72
N ILE A 323 3.28 -5.64 -35.36
CA ILE A 323 3.05 -5.19 -33.97
C ILE A 323 1.81 -4.30 -33.93
N GLY A 324 0.74 -4.85 -33.36
CA GLY A 324 -0.54 -4.17 -33.17
C GLY A 324 -1.52 -4.38 -34.31
N ASN A 325 -2.67 -3.73 -34.21
CA ASN A 325 -3.72 -3.76 -35.23
C ASN A 325 -4.70 -2.58 -35.08
N PHE A 326 -5.32 -2.18 -36.18
CA PHE A 326 -6.51 -1.33 -36.17
C PHE A 326 -7.77 -2.14 -35.85
N GLU A 327 -8.70 -1.52 -35.12
CA GLU A 327 -10.02 -2.05 -34.79
C GLU A 327 -11.09 -1.01 -35.13
N LEU A 328 -12.26 -1.47 -35.57
CA LEU A 328 -13.44 -0.64 -35.84
C LEU A 328 -14.64 -1.21 -35.09
N ASP A 329 -15.26 -0.38 -34.26
CA ASP A 329 -16.56 -0.70 -33.67
C ASP A 329 -17.68 -0.36 -34.68
N PHE A 330 -18.43 -1.38 -35.09
CA PHE A 330 -19.55 -1.22 -36.03
C PHE A 330 -20.80 -0.61 -35.38
N VAL A 331 -20.89 -0.53 -34.06
CA VAL A 331 -22.00 0.07 -33.31
C VAL A 331 -21.90 1.59 -33.38
N ASP A 332 -20.79 2.16 -32.93
CA ASP A 332 -20.64 3.61 -32.79
C ASP A 332 -19.65 4.24 -33.78
N GLY A 333 -18.84 3.43 -34.48
CA GLY A 333 -17.86 3.89 -35.47
C GLY A 333 -16.53 4.34 -34.86
N GLU A 334 -16.24 4.00 -33.60
CA GLU A 334 -14.91 4.23 -33.02
C GLU A 334 -13.84 3.41 -33.74
N ILE A 335 -12.69 4.05 -34.02
CA ILE A 335 -11.50 3.39 -34.55
C ILE A 335 -10.42 3.49 -33.49
N ARG A 336 -9.68 2.42 -33.27
CA ARG A 336 -8.51 2.43 -32.40
C ARG A 336 -7.36 1.64 -32.99
N TYR A 337 -6.14 2.05 -32.68
CA TYR A 337 -4.94 1.24 -32.89
C TYR A 337 -4.54 0.62 -31.55
N LYS A 338 -4.38 -0.70 -31.51
CA LYS A 338 -4.06 -1.46 -30.30
C LYS A 338 -2.68 -2.10 -30.43
N THR A 339 -1.85 -1.94 -29.41
CA THR A 339 -0.68 -2.78 -29.17
C THR A 339 -0.84 -3.48 -27.83
N SER A 340 -0.36 -4.71 -27.70
CA SER A 340 -0.47 -5.48 -26.45
C SER A 340 0.63 -6.50 -26.31
N ILE A 341 0.92 -6.87 -25.06
CA ILE A 341 1.85 -7.94 -24.72
C ILE A 341 1.33 -8.72 -23.53
N ASP A 342 1.53 -10.03 -23.58
CA ASP A 342 1.37 -10.93 -22.46
C ASP A 342 2.73 -11.13 -21.79
N VAL A 343 2.79 -10.95 -20.48
CA VAL A 343 4.01 -11.08 -19.68
C VAL A 343 3.83 -12.10 -18.56
N GLU A 344 2.91 -13.06 -18.70
CA GLU A 344 2.80 -14.17 -17.75
C GLU A 344 4.15 -14.89 -17.59
N GLY A 345 4.59 -15.05 -16.34
CA GLY A 345 5.89 -15.66 -16.01
C GLY A 345 7.12 -14.84 -16.45
N SER A 346 6.96 -13.56 -16.80
CA SER A 346 8.06 -12.67 -17.22
C SER A 346 7.86 -11.25 -16.71
N ALA A 347 8.94 -10.47 -16.65
CA ALA A 347 8.86 -9.06 -16.27
C ALA A 347 8.52 -8.17 -17.48
N LEU A 348 7.58 -7.25 -17.32
CA LEU A 348 7.41 -6.14 -18.25
C LEU A 348 8.56 -5.14 -18.04
N THR A 349 9.36 -4.88 -19.07
CA THR A 349 10.51 -3.95 -18.97
C THR A 349 10.20 -2.62 -19.65
N PHE A 350 10.95 -1.57 -19.28
CA PHE A 350 10.84 -0.24 -19.89
C PHE A 350 10.94 -0.29 -21.42
N SER A 351 11.88 -1.08 -21.96
CA SER A 351 12.10 -1.19 -23.41
C SER A 351 10.96 -1.89 -24.14
N LEU A 352 10.29 -2.85 -23.50
CA LEU A 352 9.09 -3.49 -24.05
C LEU A 352 7.92 -2.50 -24.12
N ILE A 353 7.69 -1.74 -23.04
CA ILE A 353 6.65 -0.69 -23.02
C ILE A 353 6.94 0.36 -24.09
N GLN A 354 8.18 0.87 -24.13
CA GLN A 354 8.61 1.88 -25.08
C GLN A 354 8.28 1.46 -26.53
N ARG A 355 8.67 0.24 -26.92
CA ARG A 355 8.41 -0.27 -28.27
C ARG A 355 6.91 -0.31 -28.58
N LEU A 356 6.09 -0.83 -27.66
CA LEU A 356 4.65 -0.93 -27.89
C LEU A 356 3.96 0.43 -27.96
N VAL A 357 4.34 1.38 -27.11
CA VAL A 357 3.75 2.72 -27.04
C VAL A 357 4.13 3.52 -28.27
N TYR A 358 5.43 3.60 -28.60
CA TYR A 358 5.90 4.39 -29.72
C TYR A 358 5.46 3.80 -31.06
N THR A 359 5.45 2.47 -31.23
CA THR A 359 4.84 1.86 -32.42
C THR A 359 3.36 2.22 -32.52
N ASN A 360 2.62 2.20 -31.42
CA ASN A 360 1.18 2.48 -31.45
C ASN A 360 0.86 3.89 -31.94
N VAL A 361 1.51 4.91 -31.36
CA VAL A 361 1.25 6.30 -31.72
C VAL A 361 1.78 6.63 -33.12
N THR A 362 2.91 6.06 -33.54
CA THR A 362 3.44 6.23 -34.90
C THR A 362 2.47 5.66 -35.93
N MET A 363 1.95 4.46 -35.72
CA MET A 363 1.03 3.83 -36.68
C MET A 363 -0.31 4.59 -36.77
N MET A 364 -0.83 5.11 -35.65
CA MET A 364 -2.00 5.99 -35.70
C MET A 364 -1.71 7.26 -36.51
N ASP A 365 -0.59 7.94 -36.23
CA ASP A 365 -0.20 9.16 -36.97
C ASP A 365 -0.10 8.86 -38.48
N GLU A 366 0.58 7.77 -38.84
CA GLU A 366 0.85 7.42 -40.23
C GLU A 366 -0.41 7.19 -41.05
N TYR A 367 -1.37 6.44 -40.50
CA TYR A 367 -2.58 6.01 -41.18
C TYR A 367 -3.75 6.99 -41.05
N LEU A 368 -3.71 7.93 -40.10
CA LEU A 368 -4.79 8.90 -39.86
C LEU A 368 -5.22 9.68 -41.12
N PRO A 369 -4.31 10.15 -42.01
CA PRO A 369 -4.73 10.77 -43.27
C PRO A 369 -5.48 9.81 -44.20
N GLY A 370 -5.04 8.56 -44.32
CA GLY A 370 -5.72 7.56 -45.15
C GLY A 370 -7.12 7.23 -44.63
N ILE A 371 -7.25 7.08 -43.30
CA ILE A 371 -8.56 6.92 -42.64
C ILE A 371 -9.48 8.09 -43.00
N THR A 372 -8.97 9.32 -42.89
CA THR A 372 -9.74 10.54 -43.18
C THR A 372 -10.19 10.58 -44.64
N SER A 373 -9.29 10.33 -45.58
CA SER A 373 -9.59 10.36 -47.02
C SER A 373 -10.60 9.29 -47.43
N VAL A 374 -10.52 8.08 -46.86
CA VAL A 374 -11.51 7.01 -47.12
C VAL A 374 -12.88 7.37 -46.53
N ILE A 375 -12.94 7.96 -45.32
CA ILE A 375 -14.20 8.42 -44.71
C ILE A 375 -14.86 9.49 -45.59
N ASN A 376 -14.09 10.47 -46.05
CA ASN A 376 -14.55 11.53 -46.94
C ASN A 376 -14.98 10.98 -48.31
N GLY A 377 -14.37 9.88 -48.75
CA GLY A 377 -14.60 9.28 -50.07
C GLY A 377 -13.71 9.87 -51.17
N ASP A 378 -12.57 10.45 -50.78
CA ASP A 378 -11.60 11.07 -51.70
C ASP A 378 -10.78 9.99 -52.44
N VAL A 379 -10.58 8.83 -51.81
CA VAL A 379 -9.78 7.71 -52.33
C VAL A 379 -10.43 6.37 -51.98
N SER A 380 -10.11 5.32 -52.74
CA SER A 380 -10.49 3.96 -52.40
C SER A 380 -9.66 3.42 -51.23
N PRO A 381 -10.15 2.42 -50.47
CA PRO A 381 -9.36 1.74 -49.44
C PRO A 381 -8.02 1.21 -49.93
N GLU A 382 -7.96 0.68 -51.16
CA GLU A 382 -6.75 0.14 -51.77
C GLU A 382 -5.72 1.24 -52.07
N ASP A 383 -6.15 2.31 -52.74
CA ASP A 383 -5.27 3.42 -53.09
C ASP A 383 -4.74 4.12 -51.83
N ALA A 384 -5.56 4.24 -50.79
CA ALA A 384 -5.16 4.84 -49.52
C ALA A 384 -4.01 4.07 -48.86
N ILE A 385 -4.06 2.73 -48.85
CA ILE A 385 -2.99 1.88 -48.31
C ILE A 385 -1.73 2.01 -49.15
N ALA A 386 -1.87 1.92 -50.48
CA ALA A 386 -0.73 2.06 -51.40
C ALA A 386 0.00 3.39 -51.19
N LEU A 387 -0.72 4.51 -51.01
CA LEU A 387 -0.14 5.83 -50.76
C LEU A 387 0.58 5.97 -49.41
N ILE A 388 0.15 5.20 -48.40
CA ILE A 388 0.79 5.17 -47.08
C ILE A 388 2.07 4.35 -47.16
N GLU A 389 1.99 3.13 -47.69
CA GLU A 389 3.09 2.16 -47.67
C GLU A 389 4.17 2.44 -48.73
N SER A 390 3.83 3.10 -49.85
CA SER A 390 4.80 3.48 -50.88
C SER A 390 5.77 4.59 -50.45
N LYS A 391 5.57 5.20 -49.28
CA LYS A 391 6.44 6.26 -48.73
C LYS A 391 7.47 5.73 -47.73
N THR A 392 7.44 4.43 -47.44
CA THR A 392 8.23 3.80 -46.38
C THR A 392 9.37 2.92 -46.94
N GLU A 393 9.55 2.89 -48.27
CA GLU A 393 10.80 2.50 -48.95
C GLU A 393 11.67 3.73 -49.22
#